data_AF-A0A6I6JV82-F1
#
_entry.id   AF-A0A6I6JV82-F1
#
_cell.length_a   1.000
_cell.length_b   1.000
_cell.length_c   1.000
_cell.angle_alpha   90.00
_cell.angle_beta   90.00
_cell.angle_gamma   90.00
#
_symmetry.space_group_name_H-M   'P 1'
#
loop_
_entity.id
_entity.type
_entity.pdbx_description
1 polymer ?
#
loop_
_entity_poly.entity_id
_entity_poly.type
_entity_poly.pdbx_seq_one_letter_code
_entity_poly.pdbx_strand_id
1 'polypeptide(L)'
;MLKKISPLLFILIASLFTKCSIFEEEDTLNLSQIDFLHGTKESGRLKKQLNYSDSDDKTLNSDIEYFYEDNHLITKVYHEYLGGEPYILQKDELIYDGEKLSQMVHYFRTGTTTSPLLVSKTYYYSYPDANTKIEVVYNAEGERRDSVIYRYSGNLLTEEKHVNHLGIWGNKYEYNNEGKLYKTIDLADEHMVSKNHFDRKGLLVKTERIVDGNIESTIWYESEITRTSLFVTMYPGSDSDSDIRLPGAQKKFRDGKLVEYILYHPTFPGSEWYCQRFEYY
;
A
#
# COMPACT_ATOMS: atom_id res chain seq x y z
N MET A 1 -47.19 -56.13 15.11
CA MET A 1 -46.59 -57.43 14.73
C MET A 1 -45.30 -57.16 13.96
N LEU A 2 -44.16 -57.63 14.50
CA LEU A 2 -43.00 -58.28 13.82
C LEU A 2 -42.67 -57.79 12.38
N LYS A 3 -41.48 -57.29 12.00
CA LYS A 3 -40.09 -57.54 12.44
C LYS A 3 -39.14 -56.39 12.03
N LYS A 4 -38.13 -56.16 12.87
CA LYS A 4 -36.85 -55.46 12.63
C LYS A 4 -35.90 -56.33 11.79
N ILE A 5 -35.06 -55.71 10.93
CA ILE A 5 -33.58 -55.83 10.75
C ILE A 5 -33.19 -54.55 9.96
N SER A 6 -32.51 -53.50 10.40
CA SER A 6 -31.28 -53.21 11.17
C SER A 6 -29.96 -53.26 10.35
N PRO A 7 -29.05 -52.27 10.52
CA PRO A 7 -27.94 -51.93 9.63
C PRO A 7 -26.62 -52.61 10.05
N LEU A 8 -25.59 -52.57 9.18
CA LEU A 8 -24.14 -52.44 9.47
C LEU A 8 -23.38 -52.61 8.12
N LEU A 9 -22.53 -51.71 7.63
CA LEU A 9 -21.25 -51.17 8.16
C LEU A 9 -20.03 -52.02 7.74
N PHE A 10 -19.17 -51.40 6.90
CA PHE A 10 -17.69 -51.46 6.85
C PHE A 10 -16.93 -52.66 6.26
N ILE A 11 -16.08 -52.36 5.26
CA ILE A 11 -14.59 -52.33 5.24
C ILE A 11 -14.22 -52.04 3.75
N LEU A 12 -13.74 -50.86 3.32
CA LEU A 12 -12.46 -50.12 3.52
C LEU A 12 -11.22 -50.77 2.85
N ILE A 13 -10.35 -49.88 2.33
CA ILE A 13 -8.95 -50.00 1.82
C ILE A 13 -8.88 -50.02 0.28
N ALA A 14 -8.71 -48.88 -0.42
CA ALA A 14 -7.60 -47.91 -0.50
C ALA A 14 -6.45 -48.33 -1.43
N SER A 15 -6.28 -47.56 -2.52
CA SER A 15 -5.00 -47.11 -3.12
C SER A 15 -5.31 -46.36 -4.43
N LEU A 16 -5.27 -45.03 -4.49
CA LEU A 16 -4.09 -44.16 -4.63
C LEU A 16 -3.73 -43.83 -6.09
N PHE A 17 -3.80 -42.51 -6.36
CA PHE A 17 -2.92 -41.69 -7.23
C PHE A 17 -3.30 -41.32 -8.69
N THR A 18 -3.76 -40.06 -8.80
CA THR A 18 -3.29 -38.91 -9.64
C THR A 18 -3.27 -38.95 -11.17
N LYS A 19 -3.91 -37.93 -11.77
CA LYS A 19 -3.31 -36.75 -12.47
C LYS A 19 -4.49 -35.85 -12.96
N CYS A 20 -4.64 -34.58 -12.54
CA CYS A 20 -3.89 -33.35 -12.86
C CYS A 20 -4.14 -32.79 -14.28
N SER A 21 -4.80 -31.63 -14.36
CA SER A 21 -4.56 -30.41 -15.20
C SER A 21 -5.90 -29.75 -15.60
N ILE A 22 -6.31 -28.55 -15.13
CA ILE A 22 -5.82 -27.13 -15.29
C ILE A 22 -6.61 -26.35 -16.37
N PHE A 23 -6.77 -25.04 -16.09
CA PHE A 23 -7.44 -23.90 -16.77
C PHE A 23 -8.80 -23.58 -16.14
N GLU A 24 -8.94 -22.68 -15.15
CA GLU A 24 -8.55 -21.24 -15.02
C GLU A 24 -9.07 -20.36 -16.16
N GLU A 25 -10.06 -19.53 -15.82
CA GLU A 25 -10.42 -18.30 -16.54
C GLU A 25 -10.61 -17.17 -15.51
N GLU A 26 -10.18 -15.98 -15.92
CA GLU A 26 -9.76 -14.84 -15.11
C GLU A 26 -10.89 -14.10 -14.37
N ASP A 27 -10.62 -13.72 -13.12
CA ASP A 27 -11.33 -12.62 -12.45
C ASP A 27 -10.33 -11.49 -12.18
N THR A 28 -10.45 -10.39 -12.91
CA THR A 28 -9.80 -9.10 -12.65
C THR A 28 -10.57 -8.32 -11.59
N LEU A 29 -9.92 -7.78 -10.54
CA LEU A 29 -10.48 -6.71 -9.72
C LEU A 29 -9.38 -5.77 -9.21
N ASN A 30 -9.54 -4.52 -9.63
CA ASN A 30 -8.81 -3.29 -9.36
C ASN A 30 -8.70 -2.91 -7.88
N LEU A 31 -7.67 -2.12 -7.53
CA LEU A 31 -7.65 -0.97 -6.60
C LEU A 31 -6.29 -0.25 -6.77
N SER A 32 -6.28 1.08 -6.90
CA SER A 32 -5.07 1.83 -7.27
C SER A 32 -4.64 2.88 -6.25
N GLN A 33 -3.38 2.78 -5.82
CA GLN A 33 -2.30 3.76 -6.01
C GLN A 33 -1.07 3.30 -5.26
N ILE A 34 0.09 3.48 -5.90
CA ILE A 34 1.40 2.92 -5.55
C ILE A 34 1.46 1.39 -5.73
N ASP A 35 1.24 0.93 -6.97
CA ASP A 35 1.52 -0.46 -7.35
C ASP A 35 2.57 -0.45 -8.47
N PHE A 36 3.85 -0.50 -8.09
CA PHE A 36 4.94 -0.89 -9.01
C PHE A 36 4.93 -2.41 -9.27
N LEU A 37 3.91 -3.14 -8.83
CA LEU A 37 4.04 -4.56 -8.62
C LEU A 37 2.72 -5.27 -8.88
N HIS A 38 2.75 -6.10 -9.90
CA HIS A 38 1.84 -7.20 -10.15
C HIS A 38 1.26 -7.81 -8.85
N GLY A 39 -0.03 -8.17 -8.95
CA GLY A 39 -0.88 -8.52 -7.84
C GLY A 39 -0.47 -9.76 -7.05
N THR A 40 -0.99 -9.78 -5.83
CA THR A 40 -1.55 -10.98 -5.27
C THR A 40 -2.91 -10.61 -4.70
N LYS A 41 -3.96 -11.28 -5.16
CA LYS A 41 -5.31 -11.25 -4.59
C LYS A 41 -5.36 -11.64 -3.10
N GLU A 42 -4.22 -11.99 -2.50
CA GLU A 42 -4.07 -12.37 -1.11
C GLU A 42 -2.86 -11.66 -0.49
N SER A 43 -2.78 -10.32 -0.57
CA SER A 43 -2.09 -9.64 0.52
C SER A 43 -2.94 -9.90 1.77
N GLY A 44 -2.34 -10.58 2.76
CA GLY A 44 -2.94 -10.67 4.08
C GLY A 44 -3.23 -9.28 4.63
N ARG A 45 -3.88 -9.20 5.78
CA ARG A 45 -3.96 -7.92 6.49
C ARG A 45 -2.54 -7.45 6.81
N LEU A 46 -2.26 -6.16 6.65
CA LEU A 46 -0.96 -5.61 6.99
C LEU A 46 -0.73 -5.80 8.48
N LYS A 47 0.36 -6.45 8.88
CA LYS A 47 0.68 -6.72 10.28
C LYS A 47 1.58 -5.63 10.85
N LYS A 48 2.64 -5.31 10.12
CA LYS A 48 3.69 -4.39 10.56
C LYS A 48 4.28 -3.62 9.38
N GLN A 49 4.62 -2.36 9.59
CA GLN A 49 5.45 -1.56 8.70
C GLN A 49 6.72 -1.16 9.46
N LEU A 50 7.87 -1.44 8.88
CA LEU A 50 9.19 -1.14 9.43
C LEU A 50 9.83 -0.06 8.55
N ASN A 51 10.26 1.03 9.17
CA ASN A 51 10.88 2.17 8.48
C ASN A 51 12.36 2.26 8.85
N TYR A 52 13.20 2.17 7.84
CA TYR A 52 14.65 2.26 7.94
C TYR A 52 15.08 3.58 7.33
N SER A 53 15.94 4.31 8.03
CA SER A 53 16.62 5.50 7.53
C SER A 53 18.11 5.22 7.57
N ASP A 54 18.79 5.42 6.45
CA ASP A 54 20.21 5.13 6.15
C ASP A 54 20.38 3.99 5.13
N SER A 55 21.58 3.93 4.55
CA SER A 55 22.07 3.07 3.48
C SER A 55 22.11 1.58 3.81
N ASP A 56 21.97 1.19 5.08
CA ASP A 56 21.77 -0.20 5.46
C ASP A 56 20.33 -0.43 5.94
N ASP A 57 19.64 -1.36 5.28
CA ASP A 57 18.30 -1.87 5.61
C ASP A 57 18.27 -2.63 6.97
N LYS A 58 19.23 -2.36 7.84
CA LYS A 58 19.50 -3.04 9.10
C LYS A 58 19.12 -2.20 10.31
N THR A 59 19.24 -0.88 10.21
CA THR A 59 18.97 0.03 11.34
C THR A 59 17.54 0.54 11.30
N LEU A 60 16.67 -0.09 12.10
CA LEU A 60 15.26 0.30 12.23
C LEU A 60 15.14 1.65 12.94
N ASN A 61 14.51 2.63 12.29
CA ASN A 61 14.29 3.96 12.86
C ASN A 61 12.91 4.08 13.53
N SER A 62 11.88 3.56 12.88
CA SER A 62 10.52 3.49 13.42
C SER A 62 9.78 2.28 12.90
N ASP A 63 8.73 1.88 13.60
CA ASP A 63 7.78 0.90 13.08
C ASP A 63 6.32 1.28 13.37
N ILE A 64 5.41 0.60 12.69
CA ILE A 64 3.97 0.75 12.85
C ILE A 64 3.36 -0.64 12.97
N GLU A 65 2.63 -0.89 14.06
CA GLU A 65 1.88 -2.13 14.25
C GLU A 65 0.39 -1.90 14.02
N TYR A 66 -0.26 -2.86 13.35
CA TYR A 66 -1.64 -2.78 12.90
C TYR A 66 -2.50 -3.81 13.64
N PHE A 67 -3.51 -3.33 14.35
CA PHE A 67 -4.39 -4.16 15.16
C PHE A 67 -5.80 -4.19 14.56
N TYR A 68 -6.34 -5.40 14.45
CA TYR A 68 -7.64 -5.63 13.83
C TYR A 68 -8.59 -6.28 14.83
N GLU A 69 -9.86 -5.90 14.73
CA GLU A 69 -10.99 -6.61 15.32
C GLU A 69 -11.88 -7.07 14.16
N ASP A 70 -12.18 -8.37 14.12
CA ASP A 70 -12.76 -9.02 12.95
C ASP A 70 -12.02 -8.67 11.65
N ASN A 71 -12.64 -7.90 10.75
CA ASN A 71 -12.06 -7.44 9.48
C ASN A 71 -11.70 -5.95 9.47
N HIS A 72 -11.92 -5.22 10.57
CA HIS A 72 -11.65 -3.79 10.64
C HIS A 72 -10.31 -3.51 11.32
N LEU A 73 -9.56 -2.56 10.76
CA LEU A 73 -8.35 -2.03 11.40
C LEU A 73 -8.79 -1.07 12.49
N ILE A 74 -8.62 -1.42 13.76
CA ILE A 74 -9.09 -0.60 14.89
C ILE A 74 -7.99 0.32 15.45
N THR A 75 -6.72 -0.03 15.29
CA THR A 75 -5.62 0.74 15.86
C THR A 75 -4.34 0.60 15.05
N LYS A 76 -3.59 1.70 14.95
CA LYS A 76 -2.19 1.73 14.55
C LYS A 76 -1.33 2.26 15.69
N VAL A 77 -0.20 1.62 15.97
CA VAL A 77 0.75 2.06 17.01
C VAL A 77 2.11 2.31 16.37
N TYR A 78 2.63 3.52 16.53
CA TYR A 78 3.87 3.98 15.92
C TYR A 78 4.97 4.00 16.99
N HIS A 79 5.99 3.18 16.80
CA HIS A 79 7.16 3.11 17.66
C HIS A 79 8.33 3.86 17.04
N GLU A 80 9.07 4.61 17.86
CA GLU A 80 10.30 5.29 17.45
C GLU A 80 11.49 4.78 18.29
N TYR A 81 12.65 4.69 17.65
CA TYR A 81 13.86 4.06 18.20
C TYR A 81 14.99 5.08 18.47
N LEU A 82 14.68 6.22 19.09
CA LEU A 82 15.68 7.23 19.45
C LEU A 82 16.59 6.77 20.61
N GLY A 83 17.76 6.21 20.28
CA GLY A 83 18.89 6.05 21.21
C GLY A 83 18.71 5.01 22.33
N GLY A 84 17.80 4.05 22.19
CA GLY A 84 17.53 3.02 23.19
C GLY A 84 16.30 2.16 22.89
N GLU A 85 15.53 1.84 23.92
CA GLU A 85 14.30 1.05 23.82
C GLU A 85 13.20 1.79 23.04
N PRO A 86 12.39 1.08 22.23
CA PRO A 86 11.29 1.69 21.49
C PRO A 86 10.27 2.31 22.43
N TYR A 87 9.73 3.46 22.02
CA TYR A 87 8.60 4.07 22.71
C TYR A 87 7.49 4.44 21.72
N ILE A 88 6.25 4.48 22.21
CA ILE A 88 5.10 4.86 21.40
C ILE A 88 5.11 6.38 21.22
N LEU A 89 5.43 6.83 20.01
CA LEU A 89 5.39 8.25 19.63
C LEU A 89 3.96 8.66 19.25
N GLN A 90 3.26 7.78 18.52
CA GLN A 90 1.94 8.06 17.98
C GLN A 90 1.05 6.82 18.09
N LYS A 91 -0.25 7.05 18.23
CA LYS A 91 -1.29 6.03 18.13
C LYS A 91 -2.45 6.60 17.33
N ASP A 92 -2.97 5.84 16.39
CA ASP A 92 -4.23 6.16 15.73
C ASP A 92 -5.29 5.16 16.16
N GLU A 93 -6.45 5.65 16.60
CA GLU A 93 -7.63 4.84 16.89
C GLU A 93 -8.69 5.07 15.80
N LEU A 94 -9.22 3.98 15.25
CA LEU A 94 -10.14 4.01 14.12
C LEU A 94 -11.53 3.56 14.57
N ILE A 95 -12.53 4.38 14.27
CA ILE A 95 -13.92 4.18 14.71
C ILE A 95 -14.79 4.04 13.45
N TYR A 96 -15.65 3.03 13.45
CA TYR A 96 -16.49 2.66 12.32
C TYR A 96 -17.97 2.86 12.63
N ASP A 97 -18.74 3.21 11.60
CA ASP A 97 -20.20 3.13 11.57
C ASP A 97 -20.59 2.03 10.57
N GLY A 98 -20.90 0.84 11.09
CA GLY A 98 -20.99 -0.38 10.30
C GLY A 98 -19.66 -0.72 9.63
N GLU A 99 -19.65 -0.85 8.30
CA GLU A 99 -18.45 -1.15 7.51
C GLU A 99 -17.63 0.09 7.14
N LYS A 100 -18.14 1.30 7.41
CA LYS A 100 -17.51 2.54 6.96
C LYS A 100 -16.72 3.17 8.10
N LEU A 101 -15.44 3.45 7.86
CA LEU A 101 -14.63 4.26 8.76
C LEU A 101 -15.29 5.63 8.89
N SER A 102 -15.67 6.05 10.09
CA SER A 102 -16.36 7.31 10.38
C SER A 102 -15.43 8.33 11.02
N GLN A 103 -14.47 7.88 11.83
CA GLN A 103 -13.55 8.74 12.55
C GLN A 103 -12.19 8.06 12.75
N MET A 104 -11.11 8.84 12.75
CA MET A 104 -9.81 8.43 13.27
C MET A 104 -9.32 9.48 14.27
N VAL A 105 -8.98 9.04 15.48
CA VAL A 105 -8.40 9.90 16.52
C VAL A 105 -6.89 9.66 16.53
N HIS A 106 -6.14 10.72 16.27
CA HIS A 106 -4.70 10.69 16.19
C HIS A 106 -4.10 11.26 17.47
N TYR A 107 -3.40 10.40 18.18
CA TYR A 107 -2.71 10.69 19.42
C TYR A 107 -1.22 10.83 19.16
N PHE A 108 -0.62 11.85 19.74
CA PHE A 108 0.81 12.13 19.60
C PHE A 108 1.42 12.42 20.97
N ARG A 109 2.66 11.95 21.18
CA ARG A 109 3.44 12.20 22.38
C ARG A 109 4.36 13.39 22.13
N THR A 110 4.15 14.48 22.85
CA THR A 110 5.04 15.64 22.83
C THR A 110 5.95 15.63 24.06
N GLY A 111 7.22 16.00 23.90
CA GLY A 111 8.15 16.16 25.02
C GLY A 111 8.98 14.90 25.26
N THR A 112 8.86 14.28 26.44
CA THR A 112 9.69 13.14 26.83
C THR A 112 9.05 11.81 26.47
N THR A 113 9.85 10.73 26.43
CA THR A 113 9.39 9.35 26.20
C THR A 113 8.41 8.84 27.25
N THR A 114 8.28 9.52 28.40
CA THR A 114 7.34 9.17 29.48
C THR A 114 6.06 10.01 29.46
N SER A 115 5.96 11.00 28.57
CA SER A 115 4.79 11.88 28.49
C SER A 115 3.56 11.11 28.00
N PRO A 116 2.33 11.46 28.43
CA PRO A 116 1.14 10.82 27.93
C PRO A 116 0.96 11.08 26.43
N LEU A 117 0.28 10.17 25.75
CA LEU A 117 -0.26 10.42 24.42
C LEU A 117 -1.44 11.37 24.55
N LEU A 118 -1.43 12.46 23.77
CA LEU A 118 -2.51 13.43 23.75
C LEU A 118 -3.13 13.46 22.37
N VAL A 119 -4.45 13.70 22.30
CA VAL A 119 -5.12 13.94 21.01
C VAL A 119 -4.49 15.16 20.37
N SER A 120 -3.91 15.00 19.19
CA SER A 120 -3.33 16.10 18.42
C SER A 120 -4.19 16.43 17.21
N LYS A 121 -4.84 15.43 16.61
CA LYS A 121 -5.76 15.61 15.47
C LYS A 121 -6.93 14.63 15.55
N THR A 122 -8.05 15.04 14.96
CA THR A 122 -9.19 14.15 14.70
C THR A 122 -9.57 14.25 13.23
N TYR A 123 -9.75 13.10 12.61
CA TYR A 123 -10.13 12.94 11.22
C TYR A 123 -11.57 12.46 11.20
N TYR A 124 -12.42 13.11 10.41
CA TYR A 124 -13.79 12.69 10.17
C TYR A 124 -13.96 12.28 8.72
N TYR A 125 -14.64 11.17 8.52
CA TYR A 125 -14.84 10.56 7.22
C TYR A 125 -16.31 10.60 6.83
N SER A 126 -16.59 11.00 5.59
CA SER A 126 -17.94 10.98 5.03
C SER A 126 -17.95 10.43 3.61
N TYR A 127 -19.09 9.86 3.22
CA TYR A 127 -19.27 9.15 1.96
C TYR A 127 -20.55 9.66 1.29
N PRO A 128 -20.50 10.83 0.64
CA PRO A 128 -21.69 11.44 0.05
C PRO A 128 -22.33 10.59 -1.06
N ASP A 129 -21.54 9.72 -1.68
CA ASP A 129 -21.97 8.73 -2.66
C ASP A 129 -21.07 7.48 -2.59
N ALA A 130 -21.34 6.47 -3.43
CA ALA A 130 -20.61 5.21 -3.44
C ALA A 130 -19.14 5.33 -3.89
N ASN A 131 -18.80 6.42 -4.60
CA ASN A 131 -17.53 6.61 -5.28
C ASN A 131 -16.73 7.78 -4.69
N THR A 132 -17.17 8.38 -3.59
CA THR A 132 -16.52 9.54 -2.99
C THR A 132 -16.32 9.31 -1.50
N LYS A 133 -15.08 9.50 -1.03
CA LYS A 133 -14.72 9.55 0.38
C LYS A 133 -14.12 10.92 0.66
N ILE A 134 -14.62 11.60 1.69
CA ILE A 134 -14.10 12.88 2.15
C ILE A 134 -13.53 12.69 3.54
N GLU A 135 -12.28 13.08 3.73
CA GLU A 135 -11.59 13.19 5.01
C GLU A 135 -11.53 14.68 5.40
N VAL A 136 -11.88 15.02 6.64
CA VAL A 136 -11.73 16.37 7.19
C VAL A 136 -10.93 16.31 8.47
N VAL A 137 -9.88 17.14 8.55
CA VAL A 137 -8.93 17.14 9.67
C VAL A 137 -9.18 18.33 10.58
N TYR A 138 -9.31 18.06 11.87
CA TYR A 138 -9.39 19.05 12.94
C TYR A 138 -8.18 18.91 13.86
N ASN A 139 -7.61 20.03 14.31
CA ASN A 139 -6.61 20.00 15.38
C ASN A 139 -7.26 19.74 16.76
N ALA A 140 -6.43 19.64 17.81
CA ALA A 140 -6.89 19.44 19.18
C ALA A 140 -7.84 20.54 19.67
N GLU A 141 -7.72 21.76 19.14
CA GLU A 141 -8.59 22.90 19.46
C GLU A 141 -9.93 22.89 18.69
N GLY A 142 -10.13 21.94 17.78
CA GLY A 142 -11.37 21.84 16.97
C GLY A 142 -11.39 22.77 15.74
N GLU A 143 -10.26 23.35 15.37
CA GLU A 143 -10.10 24.13 14.15
C GLU A 143 -9.85 23.20 12.95
N ARG A 144 -10.59 23.43 11.86
CA ARG A 144 -10.39 22.70 10.61
C ARG A 144 -9.04 23.09 10.00
N ARG A 145 -8.19 22.09 9.75
CA ARG A 145 -6.85 22.25 9.19
C ARG A 145 -6.79 21.96 7.69
N ASP A 146 -7.39 20.84 7.30
CA ASP A 146 -7.33 20.32 5.94
C ASP A 146 -8.59 19.51 5.62
N SER A 147 -8.78 19.23 4.35
CA SER A 147 -9.72 18.23 3.88
C SER A 147 -9.20 17.57 2.62
N VAL A 148 -9.38 16.27 2.54
CA VAL A 148 -8.98 15.47 1.38
C VAL A 148 -10.22 14.82 0.76
N ILE A 149 -10.38 14.99 -0.54
CA ILE A 149 -11.45 14.37 -1.31
C ILE A 149 -10.83 13.27 -2.16
N TYR A 150 -11.31 12.05 -1.97
CA TYR A 150 -10.94 10.88 -2.74
C TYR A 150 -12.11 10.49 -3.63
N ARG A 151 -11.88 10.36 -4.94
CA ARG A 151 -12.88 9.88 -5.91
C ARG A 151 -12.46 8.59 -6.56
N TYR A 152 -13.41 7.68 -6.70
CA TYR A 152 -13.17 6.32 -7.18
C TYR A 152 -13.97 6.01 -8.44
N SER A 153 -13.44 5.13 -9.27
CA SER A 153 -14.16 4.43 -10.34
C SER A 153 -14.15 2.94 -10.03
N GLY A 154 -15.26 2.46 -9.47
CA GLY A 154 -15.31 1.18 -8.77
C GLY A 154 -14.29 1.19 -7.64
N ASN A 155 -13.24 0.40 -7.82
CA ASN A 155 -12.16 0.29 -6.86
C ASN A 155 -10.96 1.21 -7.17
N LEU A 156 -10.88 1.84 -8.33
CA LEU A 156 -9.70 2.64 -8.66
C LEU A 156 -9.81 4.05 -8.09
N LEU A 157 -8.81 4.54 -7.34
CA LEU A 157 -8.72 5.95 -6.97
C LEU A 157 -8.35 6.76 -8.22
N THR A 158 -9.25 7.66 -8.62
CA THR A 158 -9.15 8.48 -9.84
C THR A 158 -8.79 9.94 -9.56
N GLU A 159 -9.03 10.41 -8.34
CA GLU A 159 -8.65 11.74 -7.90
C GLU A 159 -8.39 11.74 -6.40
N GLU A 160 -7.27 12.34 -6.00
CA GLU A 160 -6.99 12.77 -4.64
C GLU A 160 -6.84 14.29 -4.66
N LYS A 161 -7.67 15.00 -3.90
CA LYS A 161 -7.68 16.46 -3.87
C LYS A 161 -7.62 16.97 -2.44
N HIS A 162 -6.51 17.58 -2.07
CA HIS A 162 -6.30 18.26 -0.80
C HIS A 162 -6.77 19.70 -0.91
N VAL A 163 -7.42 20.19 0.14
CA VAL A 163 -7.97 21.54 0.21
C VAL A 163 -7.72 22.10 1.60
N ASN A 164 -6.83 23.08 1.69
CA ASN A 164 -6.55 23.80 2.91
C ASN A 164 -6.46 25.32 2.65
N HIS A 165 -6.04 26.07 3.67
CA HIS A 165 -5.92 27.52 3.60
C HIS A 165 -4.80 28.02 2.65
N LEU A 166 -3.85 27.16 2.28
CA LEU A 166 -2.76 27.48 1.35
C LEU A 166 -3.15 27.24 -0.11
N GLY A 167 -4.19 26.45 -0.37
CA GLY A 167 -4.70 26.19 -1.70
C GLY A 167 -5.17 24.77 -1.91
N ILE A 168 -5.12 24.35 -3.17
CA ILE A 168 -5.53 23.02 -3.64
C ILE A 168 -4.30 22.35 -4.25
N TRP A 169 -4.09 21.10 -3.88
CA TRP A 169 -3.06 20.23 -4.48
C TRP A 169 -3.56 18.79 -4.46
N GLY A 170 -2.81 17.89 -5.10
CA GLY A 170 -3.17 16.48 -5.20
C GLY A 170 -2.96 15.98 -6.63
N ASN A 171 -3.70 14.96 -7.01
CA ASN A 171 -3.44 14.26 -8.25
C ASN A 171 -4.72 13.71 -8.88
N LYS A 172 -4.78 13.71 -10.22
CA LYS A 172 -5.71 12.89 -11.01
C LYS A 172 -4.98 11.67 -11.55
N TYR A 173 -5.71 10.57 -11.66
CA TYR A 173 -5.15 9.28 -12.00
C TYR A 173 -5.95 8.63 -13.11
N GLU A 174 -5.27 8.23 -14.17
CA GLU A 174 -5.87 7.59 -15.34
C GLU A 174 -5.35 6.16 -15.49
N TYR A 175 -6.28 5.25 -15.78
CA TYR A 175 -6.04 3.82 -15.88
C TYR A 175 -6.31 3.34 -17.30
N ASN A 176 -5.52 2.37 -17.77
CA ASN A 176 -5.79 1.72 -19.04
C ASN A 176 -6.92 0.68 -18.87
N ASN A 177 -7.34 0.03 -19.96
CA ASN A 177 -8.43 -0.95 -19.94
C ASN A 177 -8.12 -2.19 -19.08
N GLU A 178 -6.86 -2.42 -18.73
CA GLU A 178 -6.40 -3.50 -17.85
C GLU A 178 -6.35 -3.07 -16.38
N GLY A 179 -6.77 -1.84 -16.05
CA GLY A 179 -6.75 -1.31 -14.69
C GLY A 179 -5.39 -0.80 -14.21
N LYS A 180 -4.39 -0.67 -15.11
CA LYS A 180 -3.05 -0.19 -14.76
C LYS A 180 -2.96 1.32 -14.80
N LEU A 181 -2.37 1.92 -13.76
CA LEU A 181 -2.11 3.36 -13.68
C LEU A 181 -1.10 3.75 -14.76
N TYR A 182 -1.58 4.31 -15.87
CA TYR A 182 -0.69 4.71 -16.97
C TYR A 182 -0.34 6.20 -16.93
N LYS A 183 -1.10 7.01 -16.20
CA LYS A 183 -0.87 8.46 -16.13
C LYS A 183 -1.34 9.07 -14.81
N THR A 184 -0.51 9.95 -14.25
CA THR A 184 -0.82 10.81 -13.10
C THR A 184 -0.65 12.27 -13.52
N ILE A 185 -1.58 13.13 -13.12
CA ILE A 185 -1.56 14.58 -13.39
C ILE A 185 -1.57 15.31 -12.04
N ASP A 186 -0.61 16.20 -11.83
CA ASP A 186 -0.58 17.05 -10.64
C ASP A 186 -1.72 18.10 -10.72
N LEU A 187 -2.49 18.25 -9.64
CA LEU A 187 -3.57 19.22 -9.55
C LEU A 187 -3.09 20.65 -9.27
N ALA A 188 -1.91 20.81 -8.69
CA ALA A 188 -1.29 22.12 -8.47
C ALA A 188 -0.66 22.66 -9.76
N ASP A 189 -0.21 21.78 -10.65
CA ASP A 189 0.30 22.11 -11.98
C ASP A 189 -0.08 21.04 -13.01
N GLU A 190 -1.14 21.28 -13.79
CA GLU A 190 -1.63 20.30 -14.79
C GLU A 190 -0.63 20.07 -15.94
N HIS A 191 0.45 20.87 -16.05
CA HIS A 191 1.55 20.61 -16.99
C HIS A 191 2.55 19.57 -16.47
N MET A 192 2.49 19.23 -15.18
CA MET A 192 3.29 18.18 -14.55
C MET A 192 2.55 16.84 -14.61
N VAL A 193 3.05 15.94 -15.45
CA VAL A 193 2.45 14.63 -15.72
C VAL A 193 3.48 13.53 -15.55
N SER A 194 3.11 12.44 -14.89
CA SER A 194 3.89 11.19 -14.90
C SER A 194 3.21 10.17 -15.80
N LYS A 195 3.96 9.51 -16.69
CA LYS A 195 3.47 8.42 -17.56
C LYS A 195 4.19 7.12 -17.27
N ASN A 196 3.43 6.05 -17.12
CA ASN A 196 3.91 4.71 -16.88
C ASN A 196 3.76 3.85 -18.14
N HIS A 197 4.79 3.08 -18.45
CA HIS A 197 4.85 2.20 -19.60
C HIS A 197 5.07 0.76 -19.14
N PHE A 198 4.31 -0.15 -19.73
CA PHE A 198 4.29 -1.56 -19.36
C PHE A 198 4.74 -2.42 -20.53
N ASP A 199 5.42 -3.53 -20.25
CA ASP A 199 5.73 -4.54 -21.26
C ASP A 199 4.49 -5.37 -21.64
N ARG A 200 4.67 -6.30 -22.59
CA ARG A 200 3.60 -7.22 -23.03
C ARG A 200 3.12 -8.18 -21.94
N LYS A 201 3.90 -8.38 -20.88
CA LYS A 201 3.53 -9.18 -19.71
C LYS A 201 2.83 -8.33 -18.65
N GLY A 202 2.73 -7.02 -18.88
CA GLY A 202 2.10 -6.10 -17.97
C GLY A 202 2.97 -5.58 -16.84
N LEU A 203 4.28 -5.83 -16.88
CA LEU A 203 5.24 -5.32 -15.91
C LEU A 203 5.63 -3.90 -16.25
N LEU A 204 5.78 -3.05 -15.24
CA LEU A 204 6.27 -1.70 -15.46
C LEU A 204 7.73 -1.76 -15.94
N VAL A 205 8.02 -1.06 -17.03
CA VAL A 205 9.37 -0.97 -17.60
C VAL A 205 9.93 0.44 -17.58
N LYS A 206 9.06 1.45 -17.54
CA LYS A 206 9.49 2.85 -17.60
C LYS A 206 8.46 3.79 -16.98
N THR A 207 8.94 4.80 -16.27
CA THR A 207 8.16 5.97 -15.86
C THR A 207 8.83 7.24 -16.38
N GLU A 208 8.06 8.12 -17.00
CA GLU A 208 8.51 9.42 -17.52
C GLU A 208 7.86 10.54 -16.72
N ARG A 209 8.66 11.50 -16.24
CA ARG A 209 8.16 12.79 -15.72
C ARG A 209 8.18 13.81 -16.86
N ILE A 210 7.04 14.42 -17.12
CA ILE A 210 6.82 15.38 -18.20
C ILE A 210 6.44 16.71 -17.56
N VAL A 211 7.15 17.78 -17.93
CA VAL A 211 6.87 19.16 -17.52
C VAL A 211 6.83 20.03 -18.77
N ASP A 212 5.76 20.81 -18.93
CA ASP A 212 5.54 21.67 -20.11
C ASP A 212 5.64 20.91 -21.45
N GLY A 213 5.20 19.65 -21.46
CA GLY A 213 5.24 18.78 -22.63
C GLY A 213 6.63 18.18 -22.95
N ASN A 214 7.66 18.50 -22.17
CA ASN A 214 9.01 17.95 -22.33
C ASN A 214 9.27 16.85 -21.28
N ILE A 215 9.97 15.79 -21.66
CA ILE A 215 10.41 14.76 -20.71
C ILE A 215 11.56 15.36 -19.88
N GLU A 216 11.33 15.55 -18.59
CA GLU A 216 12.31 16.08 -17.65
C GLU A 216 13.18 14.96 -17.07
N SER A 217 12.57 13.81 -16.77
CA SER A 217 13.29 12.66 -16.24
C SER A 217 12.62 11.34 -16.62
N THR A 218 13.41 10.28 -16.60
CA THR A 218 12.96 8.92 -16.86
C THR A 218 13.58 7.97 -15.85
N ILE A 219 12.79 7.00 -15.41
CA ILE A 219 13.25 5.87 -14.60
C ILE A 219 12.90 4.61 -15.37
N TRP A 220 13.90 3.75 -15.57
CA TRP A 220 13.72 2.42 -16.14
C TRP A 220 13.67 1.36 -15.05
N TYR A 221 12.94 0.28 -15.32
CA TYR A 221 12.71 -0.80 -14.38
C TYR A 221 13.05 -2.14 -15.02
N GLU A 222 13.76 -2.98 -14.27
CA GLU A 222 13.98 -4.38 -14.59
C GLU A 222 13.40 -5.24 -13.48
N SER A 223 12.64 -6.27 -13.85
CA SER A 223 11.99 -7.17 -12.90
C SER A 223 12.52 -8.59 -13.04
N GLU A 224 12.98 -9.17 -11.94
CA GLU A 224 13.31 -10.58 -11.82
C GLU A 224 12.22 -11.30 -11.03
N ILE A 225 11.54 -12.26 -11.67
CA ILE A 225 10.45 -13.03 -11.05
C ILE A 225 10.91 -14.46 -10.83
N THR A 226 10.82 -14.92 -9.58
CA THR A 226 10.97 -16.32 -9.20
C THR A 226 9.63 -16.90 -8.75
N ARG A 227 9.60 -18.19 -8.40
CA ARG A 227 8.39 -18.84 -7.86
C ARG A 227 7.87 -18.18 -6.58
N THR A 228 8.75 -17.59 -5.78
CA THR A 228 8.43 -17.09 -4.43
C THR A 228 8.80 -15.64 -4.21
N SER A 229 9.31 -14.94 -5.23
CA SER A 229 9.74 -13.56 -5.10
C SER A 229 9.64 -12.78 -6.40
N LEU A 230 9.50 -11.47 -6.27
CA LEU A 230 9.71 -10.50 -7.33
C LEU A 230 10.71 -9.47 -6.83
N PHE A 231 11.77 -9.23 -7.59
CA PHE A 231 12.75 -8.18 -7.32
C PHE A 231 12.73 -7.17 -8.46
N VAL A 232 12.76 -5.89 -8.12
CA VAL A 232 12.73 -4.78 -9.07
C VAL A 232 13.97 -3.93 -8.88
N THR A 233 14.72 -3.76 -9.97
CA THR A 233 15.86 -2.84 -10.06
C THR A 233 15.41 -1.58 -10.80
N MET A 234 15.82 -0.43 -10.29
CA MET A 234 15.58 0.89 -10.87
C MET A 234 16.87 1.46 -11.46
N TYR A 235 16.74 2.09 -12.62
CA TYR A 235 17.81 2.76 -13.34
C TYR A 235 17.38 4.21 -13.60
N PRO A 236 17.80 5.18 -12.77
CA PRO A 236 17.52 6.60 -13.03
C PRO A 236 18.39 7.10 -14.18
N GLY A 237 17.80 7.84 -15.13
CA GLY A 237 18.52 8.46 -16.24
C GLY A 237 18.03 8.05 -17.62
N SER A 238 18.81 8.40 -18.65
CA SER A 238 18.36 8.37 -20.05
C SER A 238 18.14 6.96 -20.61
N ASP A 239 18.81 5.92 -20.10
CA ASP A 239 18.71 4.56 -20.60
C ASP A 239 18.87 3.53 -19.47
N SER A 240 18.35 2.30 -19.68
CA SER A 240 18.52 1.16 -18.76
C SER A 240 19.98 0.71 -18.57
N ASP A 241 20.89 1.20 -19.42
CA ASP A 241 22.33 0.96 -19.35
C ASP A 241 23.06 1.91 -18.40
N SER A 242 22.33 2.64 -17.54
CA SER A 242 22.98 3.48 -16.54
C SER A 242 23.79 2.62 -15.55
N ASP A 243 25.00 3.07 -15.23
CA ASP A 243 25.86 2.39 -14.24
C ASP A 243 25.26 2.43 -12.83
N ILE A 244 24.26 3.29 -12.59
CA ILE A 244 23.61 3.47 -11.31
C ILE A 244 22.40 2.52 -11.21
N ARG A 245 22.60 1.43 -10.48
CA ARG A 245 21.55 0.45 -10.17
C ARG A 245 21.08 0.65 -8.75
N LEU A 246 19.79 0.91 -8.58
CA LEU A 246 19.19 1.09 -7.27
C LEU A 246 18.16 -0.04 -7.06
N PRO A 247 18.11 -0.70 -5.90
CA PRO A 247 16.95 -1.52 -5.57
C PRO A 247 15.72 -0.62 -5.57
N GLY A 248 14.65 -1.08 -6.20
CA GLY A 248 13.35 -0.38 -6.21
C GLY A 248 12.36 -1.05 -5.29
N ALA A 249 12.16 -2.36 -5.45
CA ALA A 249 11.21 -3.11 -4.64
C ALA A 249 11.56 -4.60 -4.55
N GLN A 250 11.10 -5.23 -3.47
CA GLN A 250 11.11 -6.68 -3.31
C GLN A 250 9.77 -7.17 -2.77
N LYS A 251 9.15 -8.17 -3.41
CA LYS A 251 8.01 -8.92 -2.86
C LYS A 251 8.43 -10.35 -2.55
N LYS A 252 7.94 -10.90 -1.44
CA LYS A 252 8.04 -12.33 -1.11
C LYS A 252 6.67 -12.94 -0.95
N PHE A 253 6.53 -14.15 -1.49
CA PHE A 253 5.29 -14.90 -1.51
C PHE A 253 5.42 -16.24 -0.78
N ARG A 254 4.38 -16.62 -0.05
CA ARG A 254 4.23 -17.95 0.57
C ARG A 254 2.86 -18.48 0.22
N ASP A 255 2.81 -19.68 -0.34
CA ASP A 255 1.55 -20.33 -0.75
C ASP A 255 0.63 -19.44 -1.62
N GLY A 256 1.24 -18.61 -2.49
CA GLY A 256 0.53 -17.66 -3.37
C GLY A 256 0.18 -16.31 -2.72
N LYS A 257 0.43 -16.15 -1.41
CA LYS A 257 0.11 -14.94 -0.64
C LYS A 257 1.32 -14.03 -0.47
N LEU A 258 1.12 -12.72 -0.56
CA LEU A 258 2.16 -11.74 -0.23
C LEU A 258 2.34 -11.74 1.29
N VAL A 259 3.55 -12.08 1.73
CA VAL A 259 3.91 -12.10 3.16
C VAL A 259 4.87 -10.96 3.52
N GLU A 260 5.56 -10.40 2.53
CA GLU A 260 6.48 -9.29 2.71
C GLU A 260 6.59 -8.45 1.45
N TYR A 261 6.61 -7.14 1.64
CA TYR A 261 6.92 -6.17 0.60
C TYR A 261 7.94 -5.17 1.13
N ILE A 262 9.04 -4.96 0.41
CA ILE A 262 10.05 -3.95 0.70
C ILE A 262 10.02 -2.94 -0.43
N LEU A 263 9.84 -1.67 -0.09
CA LEU A 263 9.91 -0.53 -1.00
C LEU A 263 11.14 0.30 -0.64
N TYR A 264 12.00 0.50 -1.64
CA TYR A 264 13.17 1.34 -1.53
C TYR A 264 12.84 2.69 -2.18
N HIS A 265 12.98 3.77 -1.42
CA HIS A 265 12.82 5.13 -1.92
C HIS A 265 14.22 5.71 -2.20
N PRO A 266 14.64 5.82 -3.47
CA PRO A 266 15.91 6.45 -3.80
C PRO A 266 15.75 7.97 -3.68
N THR A 267 16.17 8.53 -2.55
CA THR A 267 16.13 9.97 -2.26
C THR A 267 17.27 10.73 -2.97
N PHE A 268 17.64 10.32 -4.18
CA PHE A 268 18.84 10.67 -4.98
C PHE A 268 20.06 9.75 -4.79
N PRO A 269 20.89 9.55 -5.84
CA PRO A 269 22.18 8.86 -5.71
C PRO A 269 23.11 9.66 -4.78
N GLY A 270 23.40 9.11 -3.59
CA GLY A 270 24.37 9.68 -2.64
C GLY A 270 23.80 10.39 -1.41
N SER A 271 22.48 10.40 -1.22
CA SER A 271 21.80 10.90 -0.01
C SER A 271 21.01 9.80 0.71
N GLU A 272 20.58 10.10 1.93
CA GLU A 272 19.83 9.22 2.86
C GLU A 272 18.86 8.31 2.11
N TRP A 273 19.02 6.99 2.26
CA TRP A 273 18.06 6.02 1.72
C TRP A 273 16.94 5.84 2.73
N TYR A 274 15.70 5.77 2.23
CA TYR A 274 14.54 5.44 3.04
C TYR A 274 13.96 4.12 2.53
N CYS A 275 13.79 3.16 3.43
CA CYS A 275 13.26 1.85 3.10
C CYS A 275 12.06 1.54 4.00
N GLN A 276 10.98 1.07 3.38
CA GLN A 276 9.79 0.60 4.07
C GLN A 276 9.64 -0.89 3.84
N ARG A 277 9.52 -1.67 4.92
CA ARG A 277 9.21 -3.09 4.86
C ARG A 277 7.86 -3.36 5.50
N PHE A 278 6.96 -3.91 4.71
CA PHE A 278 5.62 -4.30 5.07
C PHE A 278 5.58 -5.80 5.30
N GLU A 279 5.08 -6.23 6.45
CA GLU A 279 4.83 -7.64 6.78
C GLU A 279 3.33 -7.88 6.84
N TYR A 280 2.87 -9.02 6.29
CA TYR A 280 1.45 -9.37 6.21
C TYR A 280 1.15 -10.66 6.98
N TYR A 281 -0.11 -10.83 7.43
CA TYR A 281 -0.60 -12.07 8.05
C TYR A 281 -0.72 -13.24 7.06
#